data_AF-D2EET8-F1
#
_entry.id   AF-D2EET8-F1
#
_cell.length_a   1.000
_cell.length_b   1.000
_cell.length_c   1.000
_cell.angle_alpha   90.00
_cell.angle_beta   90.00
_cell.angle_gamma   90.00
#
_symmetry.space_group_name_H-M   'P 1'
#
loop_
_entity.id
_entity.type
_entity.pdbx_description
1 polymer ?
#
loop_
_entity_poly.entity_id
_entity_poly.type
_entity_poly.pdbx_seq_one_letter_code
_entity_poly.pdbx_strand_id
1 'polypeptide(L)'
;MLFNYLDISRKSKRSQSALEYMMTYGWAILIIVIVAVILYSMGIFNPSSSITTTITGFQSLGVTQAACINSVNNQILELYVTNNVGYPINLTKINVTGNNGVTVTQDIGSLLYPGHSSSFYVNGACNKSSSSYSGSVTITYMEVGQPLPGPYVSTGKISKVVASSNLDLVGNFTNSSQIQTNSGYSAPTALTISMWVSLKDLDNSLGQYFEISGYDSKSQESTFCCNWRFGFETNGVFFDPGYWGDRSVSSSMSYNKWYLVSMVLENITGSNDLFWIYINNTLITNGVATSSEYGIPPVNYLDFGAGPGTGPAMNGKISDIQIYTTALSQNQISKLFMSGIGGAPLSNAGLVGWWPLDGNANDYSANNNNGVATNVNFVSP
;
A
#
# COMPACT_ATOMS: atom_id res chain seq x y z
N MET A 1 -37.00 86.44 -23.28
CA MET A 1 -37.54 85.08 -23.46
C MET A 1 -36.37 84.20 -23.87
N LEU A 2 -35.71 83.57 -22.89
CA LEU A 2 -34.50 82.74 -23.10
C LEU A 2 -34.95 81.27 -23.09
N PHE A 3 -34.75 80.55 -24.19
CA PHE A 3 -34.94 79.10 -24.26
C PHE A 3 -33.66 78.40 -23.78
N ASN A 4 -33.75 77.67 -22.67
CA ASN A 4 -32.71 76.76 -22.20
C ASN A 4 -32.72 75.48 -23.07
N TYR A 5 -31.63 75.19 -23.76
CA TYR A 5 -31.38 73.89 -24.37
C TYR A 5 -30.80 72.94 -23.31
N LEU A 6 -31.48 71.82 -23.07
CA LEU A 6 -31.00 70.76 -22.18
C LEU A 6 -29.84 70.02 -22.86
N ASP A 7 -28.63 70.15 -22.31
CA ASP A 7 -27.47 69.35 -22.69
C ASP A 7 -27.63 67.92 -22.14
N ILE A 8 -27.89 66.95 -23.02
CA ILE A 8 -27.99 65.54 -22.66
C ILE A 8 -26.57 65.00 -22.50
N SER A 9 -26.15 64.82 -21.24
CA SER A 9 -24.91 64.15 -20.84
C SER A 9 -24.77 62.78 -21.52
N ARG A 10 -23.84 62.68 -22.48
CA ARG A 10 -23.50 61.45 -23.21
C ARG A 10 -22.76 60.50 -22.26
N LYS A 11 -23.49 59.61 -21.58
CA LYS A 11 -22.96 58.61 -20.64
C LYS A 11 -22.08 57.57 -21.34
N SER A 12 -20.80 57.53 -20.94
CA SER A 12 -19.87 56.38 -20.83
C SER A 12 -19.75 55.39 -22.02
N LYS A 13 -18.69 55.55 -22.82
CA LYS A 13 -18.17 54.55 -23.78
C LYS A 13 -17.38 53.37 -23.15
N ARG A 14 -17.26 53.29 -21.81
CA ARG A 14 -16.34 52.33 -21.15
C ARG A 14 -16.79 50.87 -21.19
N SER A 15 -18.08 50.59 -21.38
CA SER A 15 -18.60 49.21 -21.44
C SER A 15 -18.57 48.62 -22.85
N GLN A 16 -18.38 49.43 -23.90
CA GLN A 16 -18.45 48.97 -25.28
C GLN A 16 -17.17 48.23 -25.69
N SER A 17 -15.99 48.76 -25.29
CA SER A 17 -14.70 48.08 -25.52
C SER A 17 -14.59 46.77 -24.74
N ALA A 18 -15.14 46.69 -23.54
CA ALA A 18 -15.12 45.45 -22.75
C ALA A 18 -15.93 44.31 -23.41
N LEU A 19 -17.06 44.64 -24.06
CA LEU A 19 -17.86 43.66 -24.81
C LEU A 19 -17.17 43.20 -26.10
N GLU A 20 -16.42 44.09 -26.78
CA GLU A 20 -15.62 43.71 -27.94
C GLU A 20 -14.54 42.69 -27.57
N TYR A 21 -13.80 42.92 -26.48
CA TYR A 21 -12.79 41.97 -26.01
C TYR A 21 -13.39 40.62 -25.58
N MET A 22 -14.60 40.62 -25.01
CA MET A 22 -15.31 39.39 -24.64
C MET A 22 -15.72 38.58 -25.88
N MET A 23 -16.14 39.24 -26.98
CA MET A 23 -16.49 38.54 -28.21
C MET A 23 -15.27 38.04 -29.00
N THR A 24 -14.18 38.82 -29.09
CA THR A 24 -13.03 38.44 -29.91
C THR A 24 -12.05 37.49 -29.20
N TYR A 25 -11.96 37.57 -27.87
CA TYR A 25 -11.05 36.76 -27.07
C TYR A 25 -11.78 35.82 -26.08
N GLY A 26 -13.12 35.74 -26.16
CA GLY A 26 -13.91 34.80 -25.36
C GLY A 26 -13.51 33.33 -25.57
N TRP A 27 -13.04 32.99 -26.77
CA TRP A 27 -12.52 31.65 -27.06
C TRP A 27 -11.16 31.39 -26.37
N ALA A 28 -10.32 32.42 -26.22
CA ALA A 28 -9.01 32.28 -25.59
C ALA A 28 -9.13 32.01 -24.09
N ILE A 29 -10.07 32.68 -23.41
CA ILE A 29 -10.34 32.41 -21.99
C ILE A 29 -10.95 31.01 -21.79
N LEU A 30 -11.79 30.55 -22.72
CA LEU A 30 -12.35 29.20 -22.70
C LEU A 30 -11.23 28.14 -22.80
N ILE A 31 -10.26 28.33 -23.69
CA ILE A 31 -9.10 27.41 -23.80
C ILE A 31 -8.29 27.39 -22.50
N ILE A 32 -8.02 28.56 -21.89
CA ILE A 32 -7.27 28.62 -20.63
C ILE A 32 -8.00 27.86 -19.52
N VAL A 33 -9.33 27.99 -19.42
CA VAL A 33 -10.13 27.26 -18.44
C VAL A 33 -10.10 25.75 -18.70
N ILE A 34 -10.22 25.32 -19.96
CA ILE A 34 -10.12 23.89 -20.31
C ILE A 34 -8.75 23.33 -19.93
N VAL A 35 -7.66 24.04 -20.27
CA VAL A 35 -6.30 23.61 -19.91
C VAL A 35 -6.13 23.56 -18.39
N ALA A 36 -6.65 24.53 -17.64
CA ALA A 36 -6.60 24.51 -16.17
C ALA A 36 -7.38 23.32 -15.58
N VAL A 37 -8.55 22.98 -16.13
CA VAL A 37 -9.36 21.81 -15.72
C VAL A 37 -8.63 20.51 -16.04
N ILE A 38 -8.00 20.40 -17.23
CA ILE A 38 -7.21 19.21 -17.61
C ILE A 38 -5.99 19.07 -16.70
N LEU A 39 -5.23 20.14 -16.46
CA LEU A 39 -4.07 20.10 -15.57
C LEU A 39 -4.48 19.76 -14.12
N TYR A 40 -5.62 20.29 -13.66
CA TYR A 40 -6.21 19.93 -12.38
C TYR A 40 -6.64 18.45 -12.34
N SER A 41 -7.29 17.93 -13.39
CA SER A 41 -7.69 16.52 -13.48
C SER A 41 -6.49 15.57 -13.64
N MET A 42 -5.38 16.04 -14.23
CA MET A 42 -4.10 15.34 -14.30
C MET A 42 -3.30 15.42 -12.99
N GLY A 43 -3.83 16.08 -11.96
CA GLY A 43 -3.24 16.09 -10.62
C GLY A 43 -1.97 16.95 -10.48
N ILE A 44 -1.60 17.76 -11.48
CA ILE A 44 -0.34 18.52 -11.46
C ILE A 44 -0.34 19.63 -10.39
N PHE A 45 -1.52 20.10 -10.00
CA PHE A 45 -1.71 21.09 -8.93
C PHE A 45 -2.09 20.45 -7.60
N ASN A 46 -1.89 19.13 -7.45
CA ASN A 46 -2.08 18.45 -6.19
C ASN A 46 -0.73 18.39 -5.44
N PRO A 47 -0.46 19.28 -4.46
CA PRO A 47 0.81 19.30 -3.72
C PRO A 47 1.08 18.02 -2.90
N SER A 48 0.16 17.04 -2.91
CA SER A 48 0.34 15.73 -2.28
C SER A 48 1.05 14.69 -3.15
N SER A 49 1.32 14.95 -4.44
CA SER A 49 2.01 13.98 -5.32
C SER A 49 3.54 13.97 -5.17
N SER A 50 4.13 14.92 -4.44
CA SER A 50 5.57 14.99 -4.22
C SER A 50 5.94 14.35 -2.89
N ILE A 51 5.94 13.02 -2.85
CA ILE A 51 6.43 12.16 -1.76
C ILE A 51 7.97 12.19 -1.72
N THR A 52 8.57 13.37 -1.56
CA THR A 52 10.03 13.52 -1.51
C THR A 52 10.49 13.66 -0.06
N THR A 53 11.12 12.61 0.47
CA THR A 53 11.96 12.71 1.66
C THR A 53 13.10 13.67 1.35
N THR A 54 13.13 14.81 2.02
CA THR A 54 14.17 15.82 1.88
C THR A 54 15.21 15.59 2.96
N ILE A 55 16.44 15.28 2.53
CA ILE A 55 17.59 15.12 3.42
C ILE A 55 18.63 16.15 3.03
N THR A 56 18.97 17.06 3.94
CA THR A 56 19.95 18.13 3.67
C THR A 56 20.85 18.40 4.88
N GLY A 57 22.04 18.94 4.63
CA GLY A 57 22.95 19.44 5.67
C GLY A 57 24.09 18.50 6.07
N PHE A 58 24.01 17.21 5.71
CA PHE A 58 25.08 16.26 6.01
C PHE A 58 26.30 16.52 5.12
N GLN A 59 27.50 16.51 5.73
CA GLN A 59 28.78 16.62 5.04
C GLN A 59 29.22 15.22 4.57
N SER A 60 30.39 14.75 5.04
CA SER A 60 31.01 13.49 4.63
C SER A 60 30.43 12.23 5.30
N LEU A 61 29.56 12.38 6.31
CA LEU A 61 28.80 11.29 6.93
C LEU A 61 27.34 11.71 7.00
N GLY A 62 26.44 10.97 6.36
CA GLY A 62 25.07 11.43 6.21
C GLY A 62 24.03 10.32 6.28
N VAL A 63 22.83 10.72 6.64
CA VAL A 63 21.64 9.89 6.43
C VAL A 63 21.35 9.90 4.93
N THR A 64 21.22 8.74 4.31
CA THR A 64 20.88 8.60 2.89
C THR A 64 19.41 8.25 2.68
N GLN A 65 18.79 7.63 3.69
CA GLN A 65 17.37 7.31 3.70
C GLN A 65 16.83 7.36 5.13
N ALA A 66 15.58 7.80 5.27
CA ALA A 66 14.86 7.82 6.55
C ALA A 66 13.41 7.35 6.34
N ALA A 67 12.92 6.48 7.23
CA ALA A 67 11.55 5.97 7.20
C ALA A 67 10.99 5.83 8.62
N CYS A 68 9.73 6.22 8.85
CA CYS A 68 9.02 5.86 10.06
C CYS A 68 8.32 4.51 9.83
N ILE A 69 8.54 3.56 10.72
CA ILE A 69 7.95 2.23 10.71
C ILE A 69 6.90 2.16 11.82
N ASN A 70 5.70 1.69 11.47
CA ASN A 70 4.64 1.41 12.43
C ASN A 70 4.98 0.12 13.20
N SER A 71 5.07 0.18 14.52
CA SER A 71 5.15 -0.99 15.39
C SER A 71 4.01 -0.95 16.41
N VAL A 72 3.56 -2.13 16.85
CA VAL A 72 2.30 -2.38 17.58
C VAL A 72 2.09 -1.45 18.79
N ASN A 73 3.17 -0.98 19.41
CA ASN A 73 3.12 -0.12 20.60
C ASN A 73 3.81 1.25 20.46
N ASN A 74 4.71 1.46 19.49
CA ASN A 74 5.47 2.69 19.27
C ASN A 74 5.83 2.87 17.78
N GLN A 75 5.97 4.10 17.30
CA GLN A 75 6.57 4.37 15.99
C GLN A 75 8.09 4.46 16.11
N ILE A 76 8.79 3.79 15.20
CA ILE A 76 10.26 3.70 15.17
C ILE A 76 10.75 4.44 13.93
N LEU A 77 11.75 5.31 14.09
CA LEU A 77 12.45 5.92 12.96
C LEU A 77 13.63 5.03 12.55
N GLU A 78 13.61 4.52 11.33
CA GLU A 78 14.74 3.86 10.69
C GLU A 78 15.57 4.88 9.90
N LEU A 79 16.87 4.95 10.21
CA LEU A 79 17.85 5.80 9.54
C LEU A 79 18.91 4.93 8.86
N TYR A 80 19.11 5.13 7.56
CA TYR A 80 20.23 4.56 6.83
C TYR A 80 21.38 5.56 6.83
N VAL A 81 22.46 5.23 7.53
CA VAL A 81 23.65 6.08 7.64
C VAL A 81 24.75 5.49 6.76
N THR A 82 25.31 6.31 5.88
CA THR A 82 26.37 5.92 4.94
C THR A 82 27.66 6.67 5.23
N ASN A 83 28.77 5.94 5.34
CA ASN A 83 30.09 6.53 5.56
C ASN A 83 30.74 6.97 4.23
N ASN A 84 30.84 8.29 4.01
CA ASN A 84 31.55 8.88 2.87
C ASN A 84 32.84 9.64 3.30
N VAL A 85 33.33 9.42 4.53
CA VAL A 85 34.52 10.11 5.09
C VAL A 85 35.83 9.55 4.52
N GLY A 86 35.80 8.38 3.88
CA GLY A 86 36.96 7.75 3.24
C GLY A 86 37.81 6.86 4.17
N TYR A 87 37.54 6.85 5.48
CA TYR A 87 38.18 5.99 6.48
C TYR A 87 37.13 5.27 7.37
N PRO A 88 37.47 4.16 8.03
CA PRO A 88 36.56 3.51 8.97
C PRO A 88 36.22 4.45 10.13
N ILE A 89 34.93 4.52 10.48
CA ILE A 89 34.44 5.35 11.58
C ILE A 89 33.72 4.49 12.62
N ASN A 90 33.80 4.90 13.88
CA ASN A 90 32.99 4.32 14.96
C ASN A 90 31.85 5.28 15.31
N LEU A 91 30.61 4.87 15.07
CA LEU A 91 29.43 5.64 15.45
C LEU A 91 29.18 5.47 16.94
N THR A 92 29.10 6.59 17.66
CA THR A 92 28.99 6.59 19.13
C THR A 92 27.58 6.98 19.58
N LYS A 93 26.95 7.96 18.92
CA LYS A 93 25.62 8.46 19.29
C LYS A 93 24.84 8.96 18.08
N ILE A 94 23.53 8.73 18.10
CA ILE A 94 22.57 9.39 17.21
C ILE A 94 21.53 10.10 18.07
N ASN A 95 21.42 11.42 17.87
CA ASN A 95 20.38 12.23 18.47
C ASN A 95 19.38 12.64 17.37
N VAL A 96 18.09 12.43 17.63
CA VAL A 96 17.02 12.88 16.74
C VAL A 96 16.12 13.83 17.51
N THR A 97 16.05 15.07 17.05
CA THR A 97 15.15 16.09 17.60
C THR A 97 13.96 16.24 16.67
N GLY A 98 12.78 15.81 17.11
CA GLY A 98 11.54 15.95 16.34
C GLY A 98 11.00 17.39 16.37
N ASN A 99 9.98 17.66 15.55
CA ASN A 99 9.29 18.97 15.48
C ASN A 99 8.75 19.47 16.83
N ASN A 100 8.46 18.58 17.79
CA ASN A 100 7.96 18.93 19.12
C ASN A 100 9.08 19.44 20.06
N GLY A 101 10.31 19.54 19.57
CA GLY A 101 11.49 19.95 20.36
C GLY A 101 12.07 18.85 21.26
N VAL A 102 11.43 17.69 21.32
CA VAL A 102 11.91 16.52 22.08
C VAL A 102 13.07 15.87 21.33
N THR A 103 14.19 15.67 22.04
CA THR A 103 15.37 14.98 21.53
C THR A 103 15.44 13.56 22.09
N VAL A 104 15.41 12.57 21.20
CA VAL A 104 15.68 11.17 21.53
C VAL A 104 17.14 10.89 21.25
N THR A 105 17.83 10.32 22.23
CA THR A 105 19.24 9.95 22.14
C THR A 105 19.37 8.43 22.13
N GLN A 106 20.09 7.91 21.15
CA GLN A 106 20.48 6.51 21.08
C GLN A 106 22.00 6.41 21.14
N ASP A 107 22.53 5.78 22.18
CA ASP A 107 23.93 5.39 22.24
C ASP A 107 24.17 4.17 21.34
N ILE A 108 25.28 4.19 20.61
CA ILE A 108 25.65 3.21 19.58
C ILE A 108 27.12 2.84 19.75
N GLY A 109 27.48 1.64 19.34
CA GLY A 109 28.87 1.20 19.23
C GLY A 109 29.06 0.38 17.96
N SER A 110 29.01 1.03 16.80
CA SER A 110 29.10 0.35 15.50
C SER A 110 30.23 0.89 14.63
N LEU A 111 31.11 -0.01 14.20
CA LEU A 111 32.15 0.28 13.22
C LEU A 111 31.57 0.26 11.80
N LEU A 112 31.77 1.35 11.05
CA LEU A 112 31.29 1.50 9.68
C LEU A 112 32.45 1.78 8.73
N TYR A 113 32.66 0.90 7.76
CA TYR A 113 33.72 1.04 6.75
C TYR A 113 33.35 2.06 5.67
N PRO A 114 34.33 2.65 4.97
CA PRO A 114 34.07 3.58 3.86
C PRO A 114 33.15 2.98 2.80
N GLY A 115 32.21 3.77 2.29
CA GLY A 115 31.26 3.38 1.25
C GLY A 115 30.15 2.42 1.70
N HIS A 116 30.15 1.98 2.96
CA HIS A 116 29.13 1.09 3.50
C HIS A 116 28.05 1.86 4.25
N SER A 117 26.85 1.27 4.31
CA SER A 117 25.69 1.81 5.00
C SER A 117 25.20 0.85 6.08
N SER A 118 24.65 1.37 7.16
CA SER A 118 23.97 0.59 8.20
C SER A 118 22.66 1.26 8.59
N SER A 119 21.64 0.45 8.92
CA SER A 119 20.37 0.94 9.46
C SER A 119 20.44 1.09 10.98
N PHE A 120 19.76 2.10 11.50
CA PHE A 120 19.63 2.37 12.93
C PHE A 120 18.19 2.71 13.28
N TYR A 121 17.71 2.16 14.39
CA TYR A 121 16.33 2.30 14.85
C TYR A 121 16.29 3.24 16.06
N VAL A 122 15.56 4.35 15.94
CA VAL A 122 15.37 5.34 17.01
C VAL A 122 13.90 5.33 17.45
N ASN A 123 13.66 4.86 18.67
CA ASN A 123 12.32 4.71 19.22
C ASN A 123 11.75 6.06 19.68
N GLY A 124 10.50 6.38 19.32
CA GLY A 124 9.84 7.60 19.81
C GLY A 124 10.24 8.89 19.09
N ALA A 125 11.00 8.80 17.99
CA ALA A 125 11.37 9.94 17.16
C ALA A 125 10.31 10.31 16.10
N CYS A 126 9.26 9.50 15.92
CA CYS A 126 8.13 9.76 15.03
C CYS A 126 6.84 9.99 15.85
N ASN A 127 6.02 10.98 15.48
CA ASN A 127 4.74 11.27 16.14
C ASN A 127 3.62 10.37 15.61
N LYS A 128 2.83 9.78 16.52
CA LYS A 128 1.68 8.89 16.23
C LYS A 128 0.60 9.50 15.31
N SER A 129 0.63 10.81 15.08
CA SER A 129 -0.36 11.49 14.24
C SER A 129 0.20 12.77 13.64
N SER A 130 0.93 12.70 12.54
CA SER A 130 0.85 13.76 11.54
C SER A 130 1.43 13.31 10.22
N SER A 131 0.78 13.79 9.18
CA SER A 131 1.13 13.84 7.77
C SER A 131 2.45 14.56 7.44
N SER A 132 3.44 14.47 8.31
CA SER A 132 4.81 14.86 8.03
C SER A 132 5.65 14.53 9.25
N TYR A 133 6.86 14.02 9.04
CA TYR A 133 7.90 14.10 10.06
C TYR A 133 8.92 15.12 9.60
N SER A 134 9.37 15.96 10.53
CA SER A 134 10.56 16.79 10.34
C SER A 134 11.36 16.76 11.63
N GLY A 135 12.68 16.68 11.49
CA GLY A 135 13.58 16.63 12.63
C GLY A 135 15.02 16.88 12.22
N SER A 136 15.81 17.33 13.18
CA SER A 136 17.27 17.39 13.03
C SER A 136 17.87 16.10 13.57
N VAL A 137 18.75 15.51 12.78
CA VAL A 137 19.56 14.36 13.17
C VAL A 137 20.99 14.82 13.38
N THR A 138 21.56 14.44 14.50
CA THR A 138 22.94 14.71 14.88
C THR A 138 23.63 13.38 15.15
N ILE A 139 24.66 13.07 14.36
CA ILE A 139 25.43 11.84 14.44
C ILE A 139 26.82 12.18 15.00
N THR A 140 27.20 11.53 16.10
CA THR A 140 28.53 11.65 16.70
C THR A 140 29.36 10.42 16.39
N TYR A 141 30.55 10.62 15.85
CA TYR A 141 31.43 9.53 15.42
C TYR A 141 32.90 9.82 15.72
N MET A 142 33.71 8.77 15.71
CA MET A 142 35.16 8.84 15.81
C MET A 142 35.79 8.26 14.55
N GLU A 143 36.86 8.87 14.04
CA GLU A 143 37.63 8.36 12.92
C GLU A 143 38.69 7.38 13.42
N VAL A 144 38.62 6.12 12.97
CA VAL A 144 39.48 5.06 13.47
C VAL A 144 40.84 5.12 12.76
N GLY A 145 41.92 5.22 13.54
CA GLY A 145 43.28 5.21 13.02
C GLY A 145 43.78 6.57 12.49
N GLN A 146 43.04 7.66 12.69
CA GLN A 146 43.48 9.00 12.33
C GLN A 146 44.23 9.70 13.48
N PRO A 147 45.18 10.61 13.19
CA PRO A 147 45.94 11.34 14.21
C PRO A 147 45.07 12.18 15.16
N LEU A 148 43.89 12.59 14.68
CA LEU A 148 42.85 13.28 15.44
C LEU A 148 41.56 12.47 15.29
N PRO A 149 41.25 11.53 16.20
CA PRO A 149 40.14 10.59 16.00
C PRO A 149 38.75 11.17 16.33
N GLY A 150 38.62 12.45 16.68
CA GLY A 150 37.35 13.08 17.06
C GLY A 150 37.13 13.19 18.58
N PRO A 151 35.88 13.37 19.07
CA PRO A 151 34.62 13.14 18.36
C PRO A 151 34.28 14.20 17.33
N TYR A 152 33.76 13.75 16.19
CA TYR A 152 33.20 14.59 15.14
C TYR A 152 31.68 14.52 15.14
N VAL A 153 31.06 15.60 14.68
CA VAL A 153 29.61 15.73 14.64
C VAL A 153 29.17 16.01 13.22
N SER A 154 28.25 15.20 12.71
CA SER A 154 27.55 15.47 11.45
C SER A 154 26.08 15.76 11.74
N THR A 155 25.59 16.90 11.26
CA THR A 155 24.22 17.34 11.46
C THR A 155 23.50 17.43 10.12
N GLY A 156 22.21 17.12 10.14
CA GLY A 156 21.35 17.32 8.98
C GLY A 156 19.90 17.34 9.36
N LYS A 157 19.05 17.73 8.42
CA LYS A 157 17.60 17.74 8.56
C LYS A 157 17.03 16.61 7.73
N ILE A 158 16.08 15.89 8.33
CA ILE A 158 15.21 14.96 7.64
C ILE A 158 13.80 15.58 7.66
N SER A 159 13.15 15.61 6.51
CA SER A 159 11.75 15.99 6.44
C SER A 159 11.05 15.16 5.38
N LYS A 160 9.86 14.66 5.70
CA LYS A 160 8.93 14.09 4.73
C LYS A 160 7.58 14.74 4.97
N VAL A 161 6.97 15.30 3.94
CA VAL A 161 5.53 15.56 3.92
C VAL A 161 4.87 14.25 3.53
N VAL A 162 4.12 13.67 4.45
CA VAL A 162 3.20 12.57 4.14
C VAL A 162 1.91 13.26 3.73
N ALA A 163 1.19 12.83 2.69
CA ALA A 163 -0.12 13.45 2.45
C ALA A 163 -0.97 13.39 3.75
N SER A 164 -1.77 14.43 4.01
CA SER A 164 -2.69 14.53 5.14
C SER A 164 -3.34 13.18 5.43
N SER A 165 -3.01 12.57 6.58
CA SER A 165 -3.58 11.31 7.07
C SER A 165 -4.01 10.35 5.96
N ASN A 166 -3.10 9.54 5.43
CA ASN A 166 -3.54 8.18 5.16
C ASN A 166 -3.77 7.59 6.55
N LEU A 167 -5.00 7.71 7.05
CA LEU A 167 -5.56 6.56 7.76
C LEU A 167 -5.27 5.41 6.80
N ASP A 168 -4.52 4.37 7.20
CA ASP A 168 -4.32 3.22 6.33
C ASP A 168 -5.72 2.71 5.97
N LEU A 169 -6.31 3.18 4.85
CA LEU A 169 -7.70 2.89 4.59
C LEU A 169 -7.77 1.43 4.15
N VAL A 170 -8.87 0.80 4.48
CA VAL A 170 -9.12 -0.59 4.16
C VAL A 170 -10.46 -0.69 3.45
N GLY A 171 -10.60 -1.67 2.56
CA GLY A 171 -11.88 -1.96 1.94
C GLY A 171 -12.83 -2.53 2.98
N ASN A 172 -13.92 -1.84 3.27
CA ASN A 172 -15.03 -2.34 4.09
C ASN A 172 -16.11 -2.92 3.17
N PHE A 173 -16.26 -4.23 3.27
CA PHE A 173 -17.20 -5.05 2.53
C PHE A 173 -18.46 -5.30 3.36
N THR A 174 -19.59 -5.22 2.68
CA THR A 174 -20.92 -5.64 3.14
C THR A 174 -21.41 -6.80 2.27
N ASN A 175 -22.52 -7.43 2.64
CA ASN A 175 -23.10 -8.60 1.95
C ASN A 175 -23.47 -8.39 0.46
N SER A 176 -23.24 -7.21 -0.10
CA SER A 176 -23.41 -6.87 -1.52
C SER A 176 -22.17 -6.18 -2.13
N SER A 177 -21.02 -6.27 -1.46
CA SER A 177 -19.78 -5.62 -1.86
C SER A 177 -18.88 -6.56 -2.65
N GLN A 178 -18.26 -6.04 -3.70
CA GLN A 178 -17.37 -6.81 -4.56
C GLN A 178 -16.30 -5.89 -5.14
N ILE A 179 -15.10 -6.43 -5.34
CA ILE A 179 -14.10 -5.84 -6.23
C ILE A 179 -13.79 -6.85 -7.32
N GLN A 180 -14.02 -6.49 -8.58
CA GLN A 180 -13.67 -7.31 -9.74
C GLN A 180 -12.50 -6.68 -10.49
N THR A 181 -11.42 -7.43 -10.74
CA THR A 181 -10.28 -6.93 -11.52
C THR A 181 -10.57 -6.92 -13.02
N ASN A 182 -9.93 -6.00 -13.74
CA ASN A 182 -10.02 -5.91 -15.19
C ASN A 182 -9.26 -7.03 -15.93
N SER A 183 -8.24 -7.59 -15.29
CA SER A 183 -7.37 -8.67 -15.78
C SER A 183 -6.92 -9.58 -14.63
N GLY A 184 -6.34 -10.74 -14.98
CA GLY A 184 -5.80 -11.71 -14.04
C GLY A 184 -4.32 -11.99 -14.29
N TYR A 185 -3.90 -13.23 -14.09
CA TYR A 185 -2.49 -13.64 -14.17
C TYR A 185 -2.35 -15.13 -14.54
N SER A 186 -1.12 -15.55 -14.82
CA SER A 186 -0.76 -16.96 -15.01
C SER A 186 0.33 -17.35 -14.01
N ALA A 187 0.12 -18.45 -13.29
CA ALA A 187 1.00 -18.90 -12.20
C ALA A 187 1.19 -20.44 -12.24
N PRO A 188 1.66 -21.03 -13.35
CA PRO A 188 1.54 -22.47 -13.61
C PRO A 188 2.32 -23.36 -12.64
N THR A 189 3.35 -22.82 -11.98
CA THR A 189 4.25 -23.59 -11.11
C THR A 189 4.04 -23.34 -9.63
N ALA A 190 3.66 -22.12 -9.24
CA ALA A 190 3.47 -21.74 -7.86
C ALA A 190 2.65 -20.45 -7.74
N LEU A 191 1.90 -20.34 -6.66
CA LEU A 191 1.05 -19.19 -6.37
C LEU A 191 1.07 -18.91 -4.87
N THR A 192 1.29 -17.67 -4.47
CA THR A 192 1.03 -17.22 -3.11
C THR A 192 0.04 -16.08 -3.12
N ILE A 193 -1.01 -16.20 -2.30
CA ILE A 193 -1.99 -15.14 -2.04
C ILE A 193 -1.85 -14.76 -0.58
N SER A 194 -1.73 -13.46 -0.30
CA SER A 194 -1.64 -12.93 1.06
C SER A 194 -2.56 -11.71 1.18
N MET A 195 -3.25 -11.58 2.31
CA MET A 195 -4.11 -10.43 2.58
C MET A 195 -4.28 -10.21 4.08
N TRP A 196 -4.52 -8.97 4.48
CA TRP A 196 -5.07 -8.67 5.81
C TRP A 196 -6.58 -8.72 5.76
N VAL A 197 -7.19 -9.38 6.74
CA VAL A 197 -8.65 -9.51 6.83
C VAL A 197 -9.15 -9.40 8.27
N SER A 198 -10.33 -8.79 8.42
CA SER A 198 -11.08 -8.70 9.66
C SER A 198 -12.56 -8.99 9.39
N LEU A 199 -13.03 -10.15 9.83
CA LEU A 199 -14.41 -10.58 9.62
C LEU A 199 -15.33 -9.95 10.66
N LYS A 200 -16.46 -9.38 10.24
CA LYS A 200 -17.46 -8.85 11.17
C LYS A 200 -18.42 -9.94 11.64
N ASP A 201 -18.92 -10.71 10.69
CA ASP A 201 -19.78 -11.87 10.88
C ASP A 201 -19.69 -12.78 9.63
N LEU A 202 -20.24 -14.00 9.76
CA LEU A 202 -20.51 -14.92 8.66
C LEU A 202 -21.97 -15.38 8.84
N ASP A 203 -22.88 -14.90 7.99
CA ASP A 203 -24.28 -15.32 7.98
C ASP A 203 -24.50 -16.64 7.22
N ASN A 204 -24.73 -17.69 7.98
CA ASN A 204 -24.80 -19.06 7.50
C ASN A 204 -26.10 -19.41 6.75
N SER A 205 -27.04 -18.48 6.57
CA SER A 205 -28.35 -18.77 5.98
C SER A 205 -28.28 -19.26 4.51
N LEU A 206 -27.16 -19.00 3.83
CA LEU A 206 -26.88 -19.43 2.45
C LEU A 206 -25.54 -20.18 2.31
N GLY A 207 -24.89 -20.56 3.42
CA GLY A 207 -23.53 -21.12 3.42
C GLY A 207 -22.48 -20.04 3.16
N GLN A 208 -22.26 -19.13 4.10
CA GLN A 208 -21.36 -18.00 3.87
C GLN A 208 -19.89 -18.39 3.77
N TYR A 209 -19.33 -18.03 2.62
CA TYR A 209 -17.92 -18.08 2.30
C TYR A 209 -17.46 -16.64 2.03
N PHE A 210 -16.49 -16.14 2.80
CA PHE A 210 -15.65 -15.08 2.26
C PHE A 210 -14.79 -15.70 1.18
N GLU A 211 -14.69 -15.12 -0.01
CA GLU A 211 -13.85 -15.67 -1.07
C GLU A 211 -13.03 -14.57 -1.76
N ILE A 212 -11.77 -14.90 -2.03
CA ILE A 212 -11.05 -14.40 -3.19
C ILE A 212 -11.03 -15.52 -4.22
N SER A 213 -11.46 -15.20 -5.44
CA SER A 213 -11.67 -16.21 -6.48
C SER A 213 -11.05 -15.77 -7.79
N GLY A 214 -10.48 -16.73 -8.50
CA GLY A 214 -9.91 -16.53 -9.83
C GLY A 214 -10.73 -17.21 -10.91
N TYR A 215 -10.90 -16.56 -12.06
CA TYR A 215 -11.79 -17.00 -13.13
C TYR A 215 -11.14 -16.94 -14.51
N ASP A 216 -11.39 -17.95 -15.35
CA ASP A 216 -10.96 -18.03 -16.74
C ASP A 216 -12.02 -17.53 -17.76
N SER A 217 -13.25 -17.20 -17.37
CA SER A 217 -14.19 -16.54 -18.31
C SER A 217 -15.10 -15.53 -17.65
N LYS A 218 -15.35 -14.40 -18.34
CA LYS A 218 -16.21 -13.30 -17.86
C LYS A 218 -17.70 -13.66 -17.82
N SER A 219 -18.08 -14.83 -18.33
CA SER A 219 -19.46 -15.32 -18.31
C SER A 219 -19.68 -16.17 -17.07
N GLN A 220 -20.53 -15.70 -16.15
CA GLN A 220 -21.08 -16.47 -15.03
C GLN A 220 -22.02 -17.62 -15.47
N GLU A 221 -21.86 -18.15 -16.69
CA GLU A 221 -22.81 -19.10 -17.29
C GLU A 221 -22.50 -20.58 -17.00
N SER A 222 -21.45 -20.89 -16.25
CA SER A 222 -21.15 -22.28 -15.92
C SER A 222 -21.51 -22.57 -14.47
N THR A 223 -22.32 -23.61 -14.28
CA THR A 223 -22.68 -24.28 -13.02
C THR A 223 -21.47 -24.79 -12.20
N PHE A 224 -20.25 -24.47 -12.62
CA PHE A 224 -18.99 -24.82 -11.99
C PHE A 224 -18.31 -23.53 -11.52
N CYS A 225 -18.04 -23.43 -10.21
CA CYS A 225 -17.27 -22.32 -9.66
C CYS A 225 -15.87 -22.26 -10.29
N CYS A 226 -15.38 -21.02 -10.42
CA CYS A 226 -14.01 -20.54 -10.31
C CYS A 226 -12.85 -21.54 -10.50
N ASN A 227 -11.79 -21.09 -11.18
CA ASN A 227 -10.56 -21.87 -11.35
C ASN A 227 -9.85 -22.14 -10.02
N TRP A 228 -10.01 -21.26 -9.04
CA TRP A 228 -9.68 -21.49 -7.64
C TRP A 228 -10.41 -20.47 -6.78
N ARG A 229 -10.61 -20.79 -5.50
CA ARG A 229 -11.09 -19.86 -4.48
C ARG A 229 -10.43 -20.12 -3.14
N PHE A 230 -10.19 -19.05 -2.40
CA PHE A 230 -9.56 -19.08 -1.08
C PHE A 230 -10.32 -18.17 -0.14
N GLY A 231 -10.61 -18.65 1.06
CA GLY A 231 -11.68 -18.03 1.81
C GLY A 231 -11.86 -18.42 3.26
N PHE A 232 -12.91 -17.87 3.88
CA PHE A 232 -13.32 -18.21 5.24
C PHE A 232 -14.73 -18.79 5.25
N GLU A 233 -14.93 -19.77 6.11
CA GLU A 233 -16.22 -20.37 6.45
C GLU A 233 -16.42 -20.28 7.97
N THR A 234 -17.61 -20.61 8.46
CA THR A 234 -18.01 -20.45 9.87
C THR A 234 -16.98 -20.98 10.89
N ASN A 235 -16.27 -22.05 10.53
CA ASN A 235 -15.36 -22.75 11.44
C ASN A 235 -13.89 -22.66 11.03
N GLY A 236 -13.53 -21.92 9.99
CA GLY A 236 -12.21 -22.11 9.39
C GLY A 236 -11.85 -21.27 8.18
N VAL A 237 -10.70 -21.62 7.63
CA VAL A 237 -10.22 -21.17 6.32
C VAL A 237 -10.41 -22.34 5.36
N PHE A 238 -10.80 -22.06 4.13
CA PHE A 238 -10.89 -23.08 3.10
C PHE A 238 -10.13 -22.67 1.85
N PHE A 239 -9.71 -23.69 1.10
CA PHE A 239 -9.15 -23.54 -0.24
C PHE A 239 -9.83 -24.56 -1.16
N ASP A 240 -10.26 -24.11 -2.33
CA ASP A 240 -10.76 -24.96 -3.40
C ASP A 240 -9.91 -24.69 -4.66
N PRO A 241 -9.17 -25.68 -5.16
CA PRO A 241 -8.35 -25.57 -6.37
C PRO A 241 -9.17 -25.61 -7.68
N GLY A 242 -10.50 -25.41 -7.59
CA GLY A 242 -11.44 -25.62 -8.68
C GLY A 242 -11.91 -27.07 -8.72
N TYR A 243 -13.17 -27.28 -9.11
CA TYR A 243 -13.83 -28.60 -9.24
C TYR A 243 -14.29 -29.27 -7.92
N TRP A 244 -14.89 -28.51 -7.00
CA TRP A 244 -15.56 -29.02 -5.79
C TRP A 244 -14.62 -29.80 -4.86
N GLY A 245 -13.34 -29.40 -4.86
CA GLY A 245 -12.25 -30.03 -4.13
C GLY A 245 -11.99 -29.37 -2.78
N ASP A 246 -13.00 -28.73 -2.17
CA ASP A 246 -12.87 -27.89 -0.98
C ASP A 246 -12.04 -28.59 0.11
N ARG A 247 -11.01 -27.88 0.57
CA ARG A 247 -10.15 -28.23 1.70
C ARG A 247 -10.37 -27.19 2.79
N SER A 248 -11.29 -27.50 3.69
CA SER A 248 -11.56 -26.68 4.86
C SER A 248 -10.70 -27.12 6.04
N VAL A 249 -10.14 -26.15 6.76
CA VAL A 249 -9.41 -26.38 8.00
C VAL A 249 -9.99 -25.56 9.11
N SER A 250 -10.31 -26.25 10.20
CA SER A 250 -10.82 -25.59 11.39
C SER A 250 -9.76 -24.68 12.01
N SER A 251 -10.14 -23.43 12.25
CA SER A 251 -9.26 -22.43 12.86
C SER A 251 -10.08 -21.50 13.73
N SER A 252 -9.61 -21.21 14.95
CA SER A 252 -10.28 -20.29 15.87
C SER A 252 -9.92 -18.83 15.55
N MET A 253 -10.65 -18.22 14.61
CA MET A 253 -10.60 -16.78 14.37
C MET A 253 -11.73 -16.08 15.12
N SER A 254 -11.43 -14.94 15.74
CA SER A 254 -12.45 -14.10 16.37
C SER A 254 -12.89 -13.01 15.40
N TYR A 255 -14.18 -12.67 15.43
CA TYR A 255 -14.69 -11.51 14.70
C TYR A 255 -14.06 -10.20 15.18
N ASN A 256 -14.00 -9.22 14.27
CA ASN A 256 -13.46 -7.88 14.46
C ASN A 256 -11.99 -7.85 14.89
N LYS A 257 -11.22 -8.86 14.48
CA LYS A 257 -9.77 -8.92 14.66
C LYS A 257 -9.08 -9.05 13.32
N TRP A 258 -7.96 -8.36 13.19
CA TRP A 258 -7.10 -8.42 12.01
C TRP A 258 -6.21 -9.67 12.04
N TYR A 259 -6.20 -10.36 10.91
CA TYR A 259 -5.32 -11.49 10.65
C TYR A 259 -4.64 -11.28 9.29
N LEU A 260 -3.35 -11.57 9.20
CA LEU A 260 -2.73 -11.80 7.90
C LEU A 260 -3.04 -13.24 7.52
N VAL A 261 -3.69 -13.46 6.39
CA VAL A 261 -4.01 -14.80 5.93
C VAL A 261 -3.30 -15.04 4.61
N SER A 262 -2.53 -16.12 4.54
CA SER A 262 -1.72 -16.44 3.37
C SER A 262 -1.91 -17.89 2.95
N MET A 263 -2.12 -18.10 1.66
CA MET A 263 -2.14 -19.41 1.01
C MET A 263 -0.94 -19.50 0.08
N VAL A 264 -0.18 -20.58 0.18
CA VAL A 264 0.95 -20.90 -0.69
C VAL A 264 0.62 -22.19 -1.43
N LEU A 265 0.82 -22.20 -2.74
CA LEU A 265 0.67 -23.35 -3.63
C LEU A 265 1.97 -23.59 -4.39
N GLU A 266 2.32 -24.86 -4.55
CA GLU A 266 3.45 -25.31 -5.38
C GLU A 266 3.05 -26.56 -6.17
N ASN A 267 3.14 -26.49 -7.49
CA ASN A 267 2.90 -27.65 -8.35
C ASN A 267 4.13 -28.58 -8.33
N ILE A 268 3.95 -29.83 -7.91
CA ILE A 268 5.06 -30.80 -7.83
C ILE A 268 5.05 -31.78 -9.01
N THR A 269 3.87 -32.20 -9.44
CA THR A 269 3.66 -33.10 -10.58
C THR A 269 2.31 -32.77 -11.20
N GLY A 270 2.13 -33.07 -12.49
CA GLY A 270 1.01 -32.63 -13.35
C GLY A 270 -0.44 -32.87 -12.89
N SER A 271 -0.72 -33.24 -11.65
CA SER A 271 -2.08 -33.25 -11.07
C SER A 271 -2.10 -33.01 -9.56
N ASN A 272 -0.94 -32.68 -8.94
CA ASN A 272 -0.78 -32.53 -7.49
C ASN A 272 -0.15 -31.17 -7.16
N ASP A 273 -0.93 -30.33 -6.50
CA ASP A 273 -0.45 -29.09 -5.92
C ASP A 273 -0.26 -29.29 -4.43
N LEU A 274 0.92 -28.97 -3.89
CA LEU A 274 1.07 -28.79 -2.45
C LEU A 274 0.46 -27.46 -2.05
N PHE A 275 -0.26 -27.45 -0.94
CA PHE A 275 -0.77 -26.23 -0.35
C PHE A 275 -0.32 -26.08 1.10
N TRP A 276 -0.13 -24.81 1.50
CA TRP A 276 0.06 -24.41 2.89
C TRP A 276 -0.82 -23.21 3.19
N ILE A 277 -1.48 -23.20 4.34
CA ILE A 277 -2.28 -22.08 4.82
C ILE A 277 -1.67 -21.56 6.11
N TYR A 278 -1.38 -20.26 6.13
CA TYR A 278 -0.85 -19.51 7.24
C TYR A 278 -1.88 -18.52 7.74
N ILE A 279 -2.03 -18.44 9.06
CA ILE A 279 -2.73 -17.34 9.73
C ILE A 279 -1.69 -16.64 10.60
N ASN A 280 -1.56 -15.34 10.39
CA ASN A 280 -0.45 -14.52 10.84
C ASN A 280 0.89 -15.13 10.38
N ASN A 281 1.82 -15.35 11.30
CA ASN A 281 3.10 -16.00 11.04
C ASN A 281 3.09 -17.50 11.39
N THR A 282 1.92 -18.13 11.52
CA THR A 282 1.80 -19.52 11.96
C THR A 282 1.21 -20.39 10.86
N LEU A 283 1.89 -21.50 10.53
CA LEU A 283 1.34 -22.54 9.66
C LEU A 283 0.17 -23.23 10.36
N ILE A 284 -1.01 -23.17 9.75
CA ILE A 284 -2.22 -23.81 10.29
C ILE A 284 -2.40 -25.19 9.69
N THR A 285 -2.16 -25.34 8.39
CA THR A 285 -2.30 -26.62 7.69
C THR A 285 -1.46 -26.69 6.42
N ASN A 286 -1.23 -27.90 5.94
CA ASN A 286 -0.70 -28.18 4.63
C ASN A 286 -1.23 -29.52 4.11
N GLY A 287 -1.14 -29.73 2.80
CA GLY A 287 -1.55 -30.99 2.19
C GLY A 287 -1.31 -31.03 0.70
N VAL A 288 -1.93 -32.02 0.06
CA VAL A 288 -1.93 -32.20 -1.40
C VAL A 288 -3.34 -31.95 -1.93
N ALA A 289 -3.47 -31.00 -2.84
CA ALA A 289 -4.64 -30.80 -3.67
C ALA A 289 -4.47 -31.61 -4.96
N THR A 290 -5.43 -32.51 -5.22
CA THR A 290 -5.48 -33.31 -6.46
C THR A 290 -6.46 -32.64 -7.41
N SER A 291 -5.97 -32.02 -8.49
CA SER A 291 -6.81 -31.48 -9.57
C SER A 291 -6.86 -32.46 -10.74
N SER A 292 -8.00 -32.51 -11.45
CA SER A 292 -8.11 -33.31 -12.68
C SER A 292 -7.45 -32.65 -13.90
N GLU A 293 -7.02 -31.39 -13.76
CA GLU A 293 -6.32 -30.60 -14.78
C GLU A 293 -4.96 -30.10 -14.26
N TYR A 294 -3.99 -30.01 -15.16
CA TYR A 294 -2.57 -29.83 -14.86
C TYR A 294 -2.24 -28.40 -14.40
N GLY A 295 -1.72 -28.23 -13.18
CA GLY A 295 -1.18 -26.96 -12.67
C GLY A 295 -2.25 -25.95 -12.24
N ILE A 296 -1.80 -24.88 -11.60
CA ILE A 296 -2.68 -23.77 -11.17
C ILE A 296 -3.18 -23.05 -12.43
N PRO A 297 -4.49 -23.13 -12.76
CA PRO A 297 -4.98 -22.60 -14.03
C PRO A 297 -4.77 -21.10 -14.12
N PRO A 298 -4.48 -20.56 -15.32
CA PRO A 298 -4.46 -19.12 -15.51
C PRO A 298 -5.84 -18.53 -15.21
N VAL A 299 -5.86 -17.28 -14.77
CA VAL A 299 -7.07 -16.53 -14.48
C VAL A 299 -7.10 -15.26 -15.30
N ASN A 300 -8.27 -14.95 -15.86
CA ASN A 300 -8.54 -13.76 -16.66
C ASN A 300 -9.03 -12.58 -15.82
N TYR A 301 -9.57 -12.83 -14.63
CA TYR A 301 -9.84 -11.81 -13.61
C TYR A 301 -9.95 -12.44 -12.22
N LEU A 302 -9.99 -11.57 -11.22
CA LEU A 302 -10.14 -11.90 -9.81
C LEU A 302 -11.38 -11.20 -9.26
N ASP A 303 -12.05 -11.86 -8.33
CA ASP A 303 -13.07 -11.24 -7.48
C ASP A 303 -12.62 -11.27 -6.02
N PHE A 304 -12.83 -10.14 -5.33
CA PHE A 304 -12.64 -10.02 -3.89
C PHE A 304 -13.98 -9.76 -3.22
N GLY A 305 -14.30 -10.58 -2.22
CA GLY A 305 -15.45 -10.35 -1.33
C GLY A 305 -16.79 -10.89 -1.85
N ALA A 306 -16.86 -11.47 -3.05
CA ALA A 306 -18.04 -12.15 -3.56
C ALA A 306 -17.65 -13.39 -4.41
N GLY A 307 -18.36 -14.51 -4.21
CA GLY A 307 -18.24 -15.72 -5.03
C GLY A 307 -19.08 -15.65 -6.33
N PRO A 308 -19.02 -16.67 -7.21
CA PRO A 308 -19.78 -16.66 -8.46
C PRO A 308 -21.28 -16.89 -8.23
N GLY A 309 -22.12 -16.15 -8.97
CA GLY A 309 -23.57 -16.19 -8.81
C GLY A 309 -24.05 -15.44 -7.56
N THR A 310 -25.32 -15.57 -7.19
CA THR A 310 -25.95 -14.93 -6.02
C THR A 310 -25.42 -15.44 -4.66
N GLY A 311 -24.18 -15.93 -4.62
CA GLY A 311 -23.48 -16.35 -3.41
C GLY A 311 -23.28 -15.17 -2.46
N PRO A 312 -23.29 -15.41 -1.15
CA PRO A 312 -23.30 -14.34 -0.17
C PRO A 312 -21.95 -13.60 -0.17
N ALA A 313 -21.99 -12.26 -0.16
CA ALA A 313 -20.77 -11.46 -0.10
C ALA A 313 -20.26 -11.31 1.34
N MET A 314 -18.97 -11.00 1.45
CA MET A 314 -18.28 -10.80 2.72
C MET A 314 -18.87 -9.64 3.54
N ASN A 315 -18.93 -9.81 4.86
CA ASN A 315 -19.10 -8.71 5.80
C ASN A 315 -17.84 -8.53 6.66
N GLY A 316 -17.10 -7.45 6.43
CA GLY A 316 -15.87 -7.18 7.15
C GLY A 316 -14.95 -6.24 6.41
N LYS A 317 -13.66 -6.33 6.70
CA LYS A 317 -12.62 -5.46 6.13
C LYS A 317 -11.49 -6.28 5.52
N ILE A 318 -10.95 -5.82 4.40
CA ILE A 318 -9.77 -6.38 3.72
C ILE A 318 -8.76 -5.25 3.45
N SER A 319 -7.47 -5.57 3.52
CA SER A 319 -6.38 -4.70 3.09
C SER A 319 -5.19 -5.52 2.59
N ASP A 320 -4.28 -4.86 1.86
CA ASP A 320 -3.05 -5.42 1.28
C ASP A 320 -3.19 -6.80 0.65
N ILE A 321 -4.08 -6.92 -0.33
CA ILE A 321 -4.12 -8.13 -1.14
C ILE A 321 -2.85 -8.15 -1.98
N GLN A 322 -2.03 -9.19 -1.83
CA GLN A 322 -0.78 -9.39 -2.56
C GLN A 322 -0.76 -10.78 -3.17
N ILE A 323 -0.45 -10.85 -4.47
CA ILE A 323 -0.40 -12.10 -5.21
C ILE A 323 0.97 -12.25 -5.86
N TYR A 324 1.58 -13.42 -5.66
CA TYR A 324 2.90 -13.78 -6.16
C TYR A 324 2.84 -15.06 -6.98
N THR A 325 3.57 -15.14 -8.09
CA THR A 325 3.74 -16.38 -8.89
C THR A 325 4.88 -17.26 -8.38
N THR A 326 5.17 -17.18 -7.08
CA THR A 326 6.18 -17.99 -6.40
C THR A 326 5.60 -18.58 -5.13
N ALA A 327 6.17 -19.69 -4.67
CA ALA A 327 5.86 -20.27 -3.38
C ALA A 327 6.67 -19.52 -2.31
N LEU A 328 6.03 -18.64 -1.53
CA LEU A 328 6.72 -17.90 -0.48
C LEU A 328 7.12 -18.81 0.68
N SER A 329 8.35 -18.69 1.15
CA SER A 329 8.84 -19.38 2.34
C SER A 329 8.23 -18.81 3.63
N GLN A 330 8.27 -19.58 4.71
CA GLN A 330 7.88 -19.12 6.06
C GLN A 330 8.55 -17.79 6.46
N ASN A 331 9.83 -17.59 6.12
CA ASN A 331 10.53 -16.36 6.44
C ASN A 331 9.98 -15.16 5.65
N GLN A 332 9.51 -15.39 4.43
CA GLN A 332 8.85 -14.36 3.62
C GLN A 332 7.45 -14.04 4.16
N ILE A 333 6.67 -15.05 4.56
CA ILE A 333 5.39 -14.84 5.25
C ILE A 333 5.59 -14.06 6.56
N SER A 334 6.65 -14.37 7.31
CA SER A 334 7.01 -13.63 8.52
C SER A 334 7.28 -12.15 8.25
N LYS A 335 8.00 -11.84 7.15
CA LYS A 335 8.25 -10.46 6.73
C LYS A 335 6.96 -9.72 6.35
N LEU A 336 6.03 -10.39 5.64
CA LEU A 336 4.71 -9.81 5.34
C LEU A 336 3.94 -9.50 6.62
N PHE A 337 3.91 -10.43 7.58
CA PHE A 337 3.23 -10.23 8.85
C PHE A 337 3.84 -9.10 9.69
N MET A 338 5.18 -9.02 9.76
CA MET A 338 5.89 -7.97 10.49
C MET A 338 5.73 -6.58 9.84
N SER A 339 5.47 -6.53 8.54
CA SER A 339 5.25 -5.26 7.82
C SER A 339 3.92 -4.61 8.20
N GLY A 340 2.95 -5.39 8.70
CA GLY A 340 1.65 -4.89 9.12
C GLY A 340 0.72 -4.58 7.94
N ILE A 341 -0.42 -3.98 8.27
CA ILE A 341 -1.38 -3.42 7.31
C ILE A 341 -0.76 -2.17 6.68
N GLY A 342 -1.00 -1.93 5.39
CA GLY A 342 -0.28 -1.00 4.51
C GLY A 342 1.12 -1.48 4.09
N GLY A 343 1.48 -2.74 4.40
CA GLY A 343 2.83 -3.27 4.19
C GLY A 343 3.18 -3.39 2.71
N ALA A 344 4.33 -2.84 2.31
CA ALA A 344 4.80 -2.98 0.93
C ALA A 344 5.08 -4.45 0.57
N PRO A 345 4.88 -4.86 -0.71
CA PRO A 345 5.17 -6.20 -1.15
C PRO A 345 6.66 -6.56 -1.08
N LEU A 346 6.94 -7.86 -1.03
CA LEU A 346 8.31 -8.37 -1.05
C LEU A 346 8.97 -8.13 -2.41
N SER A 347 10.16 -7.53 -2.40
CA SER A 347 10.96 -7.35 -3.61
C SER A 347 11.45 -8.69 -4.16
N ASN A 348 11.49 -8.82 -5.48
CA ASN A 348 11.99 -9.99 -6.22
C ASN A 348 11.33 -11.33 -5.85
N ALA A 349 10.07 -11.29 -5.40
CA ALA A 349 9.30 -12.49 -5.04
C ALA A 349 8.25 -12.88 -6.11
N GLY A 350 8.32 -12.30 -7.32
CA GLY A 350 7.38 -12.60 -8.40
C GLY A 350 5.98 -12.01 -8.17
N LEU A 351 5.90 -10.78 -7.67
CA LEU A 351 4.63 -10.07 -7.47
C LEU A 351 3.90 -9.85 -8.82
N VAL A 352 2.62 -10.21 -8.87
CA VAL A 352 1.75 -10.02 -10.05
C VAL A 352 0.50 -9.17 -9.76
N GLY A 353 0.21 -8.90 -8.49
CA GLY A 353 -0.89 -8.03 -8.10
C GLY A 353 -0.70 -7.51 -6.68
N TRP A 354 -0.97 -6.22 -6.47
CA TRP A 354 -0.98 -5.62 -5.14
C TRP A 354 -2.09 -4.57 -5.02
N TRP A 355 -3.07 -4.83 -4.17
CA TRP A 355 -4.17 -3.91 -3.86
C TRP A 355 -4.11 -3.56 -2.37
N PRO A 356 -3.52 -2.40 -2.01
CA PRO A 356 -3.52 -1.92 -0.63
C PRO A 356 -4.93 -1.71 -0.06
N LEU A 357 -5.88 -1.36 -0.95
CA LEU A 357 -7.21 -0.88 -0.62
C LEU A 357 -7.22 0.42 0.21
N ASP A 358 -6.17 1.21 0.06
CA ASP A 358 -5.99 2.52 0.71
C ASP A 358 -6.73 3.62 -0.08
N GLY A 359 -8.07 3.56 -0.05
CA GLY A 359 -8.95 4.56 -0.67
C GLY A 359 -9.39 4.26 -2.10
N ASN A 360 -8.88 3.21 -2.73
CA ASN A 360 -9.29 2.76 -4.06
C ASN A 360 -8.99 1.26 -4.27
N ALA A 361 -9.43 0.71 -5.39
CA ALA A 361 -9.21 -0.69 -5.77
C ALA A 361 -8.15 -0.86 -6.88
N ASN A 362 -7.22 0.08 -7.04
CA ASN A 362 -6.19 0.00 -8.07
C ASN A 362 -5.09 -1.00 -7.71
N ASP A 363 -4.44 -1.55 -8.73
CA ASP A 363 -3.26 -2.41 -8.59
C ASP A 363 -1.99 -1.56 -8.62
N TYR A 364 -1.17 -1.68 -7.56
CA TYR A 364 0.07 -0.95 -7.35
C TYR A 364 1.32 -1.79 -7.68
N SER A 365 1.15 -3.02 -8.20
CA SER A 365 2.24 -3.90 -8.62
C SER A 365 2.87 -3.57 -9.98
N ALA A 366 2.40 -2.49 -10.62
CA ALA A 366 2.71 -2.08 -12.00
C ALA A 366 2.17 -3.00 -13.12
N ASN A 367 1.33 -3.99 -12.78
CA ASN A 367 0.70 -4.90 -13.75
C ASN A 367 -0.68 -4.40 -14.25
N ASN A 368 -1.17 -3.27 -13.73
CA ASN A 368 -2.43 -2.63 -14.13
C ASN A 368 -3.67 -3.53 -14.00
N ASN A 369 -3.64 -4.49 -13.07
CA ASN A 369 -4.76 -5.36 -12.73
C ASN A 369 -5.80 -4.63 -11.85
N ASN A 370 -6.19 -3.42 -12.25
CA ASN A 370 -7.06 -2.55 -11.46
C ASN A 370 -8.43 -3.19 -11.21
N GLY A 371 -8.91 -3.07 -9.98
CA GLY A 371 -10.23 -3.47 -9.53
C GLY A 371 -11.30 -2.41 -9.77
N VAL A 372 -12.51 -2.87 -10.05
CA VAL A 372 -13.74 -2.08 -10.03
C VAL A 372 -14.50 -2.44 -8.76
N ALA A 373 -14.55 -1.48 -7.82
CA ALA A 373 -15.27 -1.63 -6.57
C ALA A 373 -16.77 -1.35 -6.75
N THR A 374 -17.60 -2.29 -6.31
CA THR A 374 -19.06 -2.17 -6.23
C THR A 374 -19.47 -2.26 -4.76
N ASN A 375 -20.12 -1.22 -4.24
CA ASN A 375 -20.57 -1.10 -2.85
C ASN A 375 -19.48 -1.20 -1.75
N VAL A 376 -18.19 -1.16 -2.10
CA VAL A 376 -17.09 -1.13 -1.14
C VAL A 376 -16.85 0.30 -0.66
N ASN A 377 -16.79 0.50 0.65
CA ASN A 377 -16.39 1.78 1.26
C ASN A 377 -14.96 1.67 1.78
N PHE A 378 -14.15 2.72 1.61
CA PHE A 378 -12.80 2.76 2.16
C PHE A 378 -12.81 3.50 3.51
N VAL A 379 -12.41 2.80 4.58
CA VAL A 379 -12.54 3.28 5.97
C VAL A 379 -11.26 3.03 6.77
N SER A 380 -11.11 3.66 7.93
CA SER A 380 -10.01 3.35 8.85
C SER A 380 -10.08 1.88 9.35
N PRO A 381 -8.93 1.23 9.61
CA PRO A 381 -8.85 -0.20 9.97
C PRO A 381 -9.66 -0.59 11.20
#